data_AF-A0A6H2A234-F1
#
_entry.id   AF-A0A6H2A234-F1
#
_cell.length_a   1.000
_cell.length_b   1.000
_cell.length_c   1.000
_cell.angle_alpha   90.00
_cell.angle_beta   90.00
_cell.angle_gamma   90.00
#
_symmetry.space_group_name_H-M   'P 1'
#
loop_
_entity.id
_entity.type
_entity.pdbx_description
1 polymer ?
#
loop_
_entity_poly.entity_id
_entity_poly.type
_entity_poly.pdbx_seq_one_letter_code
_entity_poly.pdbx_strand_id
1 'polypeptide(L)'
;MSMEFMSGECIYPAPMISELERQKRLKEYRLNIYANGCIIEKEWRIHNPVFDGKGEKTTTKMKIRPIRTSDELEFIKQMLAPKE
;
A
#
# COMPACT_ATOMS: atom_id res chain seq x y z
N MET A 1 16.96 -21.52 4.72
CA MET A 1 16.99 -20.07 4.43
C MET A 1 15.92 -19.41 5.27
N SER A 2 16.31 -18.71 6.32
CA SER A 2 15.38 -18.00 7.20
C SER A 2 14.92 -16.74 6.48
N MET A 3 13.68 -16.69 6.03
CA MET A 3 13.06 -15.44 5.60
C MET A 3 12.90 -14.58 6.85
N GLU A 4 13.76 -13.58 7.04
CA GLU A 4 13.52 -12.51 8.00
C GLU A 4 12.25 -11.76 7.54
N PHE A 5 11.10 -12.16 8.08
CA PHE A 5 9.81 -11.53 7.83
C PHE A 5 9.77 -10.16 8.53
N MET A 6 10.50 -9.20 7.97
CA MET A 6 10.55 -7.84 8.49
C MET A 6 9.19 -7.19 8.27
N SER A 7 8.54 -6.80 9.37
CA SER A 7 7.53 -5.76 9.31
C SER A 7 8.20 -4.52 8.70
N GLY A 8 7.70 -4.08 7.56
CA GLY A 8 8.37 -3.12 6.71
C GLY A 8 7.57 -1.83 6.59
N GLU A 9 8.27 -0.73 6.36
CA GLU A 9 7.62 0.49 5.88
C GLU A 9 7.83 0.58 4.38
N CYS A 10 6.76 0.67 3.60
CA CYS A 10 6.83 0.95 2.18
C CYS A 10 6.31 2.35 1.88
N ILE A 11 6.94 3.00 0.92
CA ILE A 11 6.59 4.34 0.48
C ILE A 11 6.08 4.20 -0.95
N TYR A 12 4.80 4.53 -1.15
CA TYR A 12 4.25 4.73 -2.46
C TYR A 12 4.58 6.16 -2.90
N PRO A 13 5.48 6.35 -3.89
CA PRO A 13 5.89 7.68 -4.33
C PRO A 13 4.68 8.47 -4.85
N ALA A 14 4.82 9.78 -4.94
CA ALA A 14 3.82 10.66 -5.55
C ALA A 14 4.18 10.94 -7.02
N PRO A 15 3.80 10.08 -7.97
CA PRO A 15 4.02 10.36 -9.38
C PRO A 15 3.20 11.59 -9.82
N MET A 16 3.75 12.36 -10.75
CA MET A 16 3.05 13.45 -11.45
C MET A 16 1.96 12.88 -12.39
N ILE A 17 0.88 12.36 -11.82
CA ILE A 17 -0.29 11.84 -12.51
C ILE A 17 -1.57 12.46 -11.96
N SER A 18 -2.68 12.30 -12.68
CA SER A 18 -3.99 12.75 -12.22
C SER A 18 -4.39 12.10 -10.89
N GLU A 19 -5.27 12.74 -10.12
CA GLU A 19 -5.75 12.16 -8.85
C GLU A 19 -6.38 10.77 -9.06
N LEU A 20 -7.16 10.64 -10.13
CA LEU A 20 -7.88 9.43 -10.46
C LEU A 20 -6.90 8.29 -10.75
N GLU A 21 -5.89 8.54 -11.57
CA GLU A 21 -4.84 7.56 -11.86
C GLU A 21 -4.02 7.23 -10.62
N ARG A 22 -3.75 8.22 -9.76
CA ARG A 22 -3.08 8.01 -8.47
C ARG A 22 -3.89 7.07 -7.57
N GLN A 23 -5.20 7.27 -7.46
CA GLN A 23 -6.05 6.39 -6.67
C GLN A 23 -6.12 4.98 -7.26
N LYS A 24 -6.20 4.86 -8.59
CA LYS A 24 -6.19 3.57 -9.28
C LYS A 24 -4.91 2.80 -9.01
N ARG A 25 -3.75 3.43 -9.22
CA ARG A 25 -2.46 2.80 -8.96
C ARG A 25 -2.22 2.53 -7.47
N LEU A 26 -2.68 3.40 -6.58
CA LEU A 26 -2.60 3.16 -5.13
C LEU A 26 -3.43 1.92 -4.75
N LYS A 27 -4.62 1.76 -5.34
CA LYS A 27 -5.45 0.56 -5.15
C LYS A 27 -4.72 -0.70 -5.66
N GLU A 28 -4.13 -0.66 -6.85
CA GLU A 28 -3.32 -1.76 -7.39
C GLU A 28 -2.12 -2.09 -6.50
N TYR A 29 -1.45 -1.06 -5.96
CA TYR A 29 -0.33 -1.25 -5.03
C TYR A 29 -0.77 -1.93 -3.74
N ARG A 30 -1.91 -1.53 -3.16
CA ARG A 30 -2.50 -2.20 -1.99
C ARG A 30 -2.83 -3.67 -2.30
N LEU A 31 -3.44 -3.94 -3.44
CA LEU A 31 -3.73 -5.31 -3.88
C LEU A 31 -2.46 -6.14 -4.04
N ASN A 32 -1.39 -5.55 -4.58
CA ASN A 32 -0.10 -6.21 -4.69
C ASN A 32 0.46 -6.57 -3.30
N ILE A 33 0.38 -5.67 -2.31
CA ILE A 33 0.78 -5.96 -0.92
C ILE A 33 0.00 -7.16 -0.36
N TYR A 34 -1.32 -7.18 -0.55
CA TYR A 34 -2.17 -8.31 -0.13
C TYR A 34 -1.80 -9.60 -0.85
N ALA A 35 -1.55 -9.56 -2.16
CA ALA A 35 -1.12 -10.71 -2.95
C ALA A 35 0.23 -11.28 -2.51
N ASN A 36 1.12 -10.44 -1.96
CA ASN A 36 2.40 -10.87 -1.36
C ASN A 36 2.24 -11.45 0.06
N GLY A 37 1.00 -11.66 0.53
CA GLY A 37 0.75 -12.20 1.86
C GLY A 37 1.06 -11.22 2.99
N CYS A 38 0.96 -9.92 2.71
CA CYS A 38 1.16 -8.84 3.69
C CYS A 38 -0.12 -8.04 3.91
N ILE A 39 -0.30 -7.52 5.12
CA ILE A 39 -1.39 -6.64 5.54
C ILE A 39 -0.84 -5.24 5.81
N ILE A 40 -1.60 -4.24 5.39
CA ILE A 40 -1.35 -2.83 5.71
C ILE A 40 -1.92 -2.56 7.10
N GLU A 41 -1.05 -2.39 8.09
CA GLU A 41 -1.46 -2.07 9.47
C GLU A 41 -1.86 -0.61 9.62
N LYS A 42 -1.14 0.27 8.93
CA LYS A 42 -1.31 1.71 9.05
C LYS A 42 -0.89 2.38 7.76
N GLU A 43 -1.73 3.30 7.29
CA GLU A 43 -1.46 4.13 6.13
C GLU A 43 -1.47 5.60 6.59
N TRP A 44 -0.47 6.36 6.19
CA TRP A 44 -0.44 7.80 6.43
C TRP A 44 0.08 8.55 5.22
N ARG A 45 -0.46 9.76 5.05
CA ARG A 45 -0.03 10.66 3.99
C ARG A 45 1.13 11.50 4.53
N ILE A 46 2.26 11.43 3.85
CA ILE A 46 3.42 12.28 4.11
C ILE A 46 3.31 13.47 3.17
N HIS A 47 3.05 14.63 3.76
CA HIS A 47 3.19 15.90 3.08
C HIS A 47 4.68 16.16 2.85
N ASN A 48 5.06 16.41 1.60
CA ASN A 48 6.43 16.74 1.27
C ASN A 48 6.52 18.22 0.90
N PRO A 49 7.05 19.06 1.80
CA PRO A 49 7.04 20.52 1.61
C PRO A 49 7.89 20.97 0.42
N VAL A 50 8.85 20.15 -0.03
CA VAL A 50 9.71 20.43 -1.20
C VAL A 50 8.90 20.42 -2.52
N PHE A 51 7.75 19.76 -2.52
CA PHE A 51 6.94 19.48 -3.71
C PHE A 51 5.64 20.29 -3.79
N ASP A 52 5.30 21.03 -2.72
CA ASP A 52 4.08 21.84 -2.63
C ASP A 52 4.08 23.01 -3.62
N GLY A 53 5.25 23.62 -3.86
CA GLY A 53 5.44 24.69 -4.85
C GLY A 53 5.39 24.22 -6.32
N LYS A 54 5.31 22.90 -6.56
CA LYS A 54 5.27 22.28 -7.90
C LYS A 54 3.95 21.57 -8.21
N GLY A 55 2.99 21.58 -7.28
CA GLY A 55 1.72 20.86 -7.43
C GLY A 55 1.83 19.34 -7.30
N GLU A 56 2.95 18.84 -6.76
CA GLU A 56 3.20 17.41 -6.60
C GLU A 56 2.51 16.88 -5.32
N LYS A 57 1.70 15.84 -5.47
CA LYS A 57 0.73 15.40 -4.45
C LYS A 57 1.38 14.64 -3.29
N THR A 58 0.67 14.56 -2.17
CA THR A 58 1.09 13.86 -0.94
C THR A 58 1.57 12.43 -1.21
N THR A 59 2.75 12.07 -0.68
CA THR A 59 3.30 10.71 -0.73
C THR A 59 2.54 9.83 0.26
N THR A 60 2.30 8.56 -0.06
CA THR A 60 1.60 7.65 0.88
C THR A 60 2.61 6.67 1.46
N LYS A 61 2.79 6.69 2.78
CA LYS A 61 3.60 5.70 3.51
C LYS A 61 2.68 4.69 4.17
N MET A 62 3.05 3.43 4.08
CA MET A 62 2.30 2.31 4.63
C MET A 62 3.23 1.46 5.49
N LYS A 63 2.74 1.10 6.67
CA LYS A 63 3.35 0.05 7.48
C LYS A 63 2.69 -1.27 7.11
N ILE A 64 3.50 -2.21 6.65
CA ILE A 64 3.06 -3.54 6.26
C ILE A 64 3.64 -4.58 7.19
N ARG A 65 2.90 -5.66 7.39
CA ARG A 65 3.38 -6.85 8.09
C ARG A 65 2.89 -8.11 7.40
N PRO A 66 3.57 -9.25 7.57
CA PRO A 66 3.04 -10.52 7.09
C PRO A 66 1.73 -10.89 7.78
N ILE A 67 0.92 -11.67 7.07
CA ILE A 67 -0.23 -12.40 7.63
C ILE A 67 0.29 -13.33 8.74
N ARG A 68 -0.42 -13.36 9.86
CA ARG A 68 -0.12 -14.24 11.00
C ARG A 68 -1.27 -15.17 11.35
N THR A 69 -2.50 -14.81 10.99
CA THR A 69 -3.69 -15.59 11.31
C THR A 69 -4.44 -16.05 10.06
N SER A 70 -5.25 -17.09 10.21
CA SER A 70 -6.13 -17.59 9.14
C SER A 70 -7.19 -16.57 8.74
N ASP A 71 -7.70 -15.80 9.70
CA ASP A 71 -8.71 -14.74 9.50
C ASP A 71 -8.18 -13.63 8.57
N GLU A 72 -6.93 -13.25 8.76
CA GLU A 72 -6.21 -12.29 7.93
C GLU A 72 -6.01 -12.78 6.49
N LEU A 73 -5.82 -14.09 6.33
CA LEU A 73 -5.71 -14.73 5.03
C LEU A 73 -7.06 -14.76 4.31
N GLU A 74 -8.15 -14.99 5.03
CA GLU A 74 -9.51 -14.89 4.49
C GLU A 74 -9.88 -13.45 4.12
N PHE A 75 -9.51 -12.47 4.95
CA PHE A 75 -9.67 -11.05 4.63
C PHE A 75 -8.98 -10.68 3.31
N ILE A 76 -7.72 -11.10 3.14
CA ILE A 76 -6.98 -10.86 1.90
C ILE A 76 -7.62 -11.56 0.70
N LYS A 77 -8.10 -12.80 0.86
CA LYS A 77 -8.82 -13.51 -0.19
C LYS A 77 -10.09 -12.75 -0.61
N GLN A 78 -10.84 -12.17 0.32
CA GLN A 78 -12.01 -11.35 -0.01
C GLN A 78 -11.62 -10.06 -0.74
N MET A 79 -10.49 -9.45 -0.39
CA MET A 79 -10.00 -8.22 -1.03
C MET A 79 -9.43 -8.46 -2.43
N LEU A 80 -8.87 -9.65 -2.68
CA LEU A 80 -8.34 -10.09 -3.98
C LEU A 80 -9.40 -10.77 -4.86
N ALA A 81 -10.52 -11.21 -4.29
CA ALA A 81 -11.59 -11.81 -5.05
C ALA A 81 -12.13 -10.80 -6.07
N PRO A 82 -12.19 -11.15 -7.38
CA PRO A 82 -12.87 -10.32 -8.34
C PRO A 82 -14.34 -10.22 -7.90
N LYS A 83 -14.84 -9.00 -7.73
CA LYS A 83 -16.29 -8.78 -7.74
C LYS A 83 -16.73 -9.01 -9.18
N GLU A 84 -17.30 -10.18 -9.44
CA GLU A 84 -18.11 -10.46 -10.63
C GLU A 84 -19.21 -9.40 -10.82
#